data_AF-A0A9W6GRS3-F1
#
_entry.id   AF-A0A9W6GRS3-F1
#
_cell.length_a   1.000
_cell.length_b   1.000
_cell.length_c   1.000
_cell.angle_alpha   90.00
_cell.angle_beta   90.00
_cell.angle_gamma   90.00
#
_symmetry.space_group_name_H-M   'P 1'
#
loop_
_entity.id
_entity.type
_entity.pdbx_description
1 polymer ?
#
loop_
_entity_poly.entity_id
_entity_poly.type
_entity_poly.pdbx_seq_one_letter_code
_entity_poly.pdbx_strand_id
1 'polypeptide(L)'
;MRIFIRLSALLAFVLAAPAFAQGTSAQREACEDDAYRLCQAQVPDAIAIEKCLRANAASVSGGCRAELGLASPASEKKRKK
;
A
#
# COMPACT_ATOMS: atom_id res chain seq x y z
N MET A 1 33.17 20.55 -35.19
CA MET A 1 33.16 20.36 -33.71
C MET A 1 32.24 21.34 -32.96
N ARG A 2 31.12 21.79 -33.55
CA ARG A 2 30.14 22.72 -32.91
C ARG A 2 28.69 22.20 -32.94
N ILE A 3 28.47 21.07 -33.62
CA ILE A 3 27.16 20.44 -33.82
C ILE A 3 26.77 19.49 -32.67
N PHE A 4 27.76 18.91 -31.97
CA PHE A 4 27.53 18.00 -30.85
C PHE A 4 26.99 18.69 -29.57
N ILE A 5 27.12 20.02 -29.47
CA ILE A 5 26.68 20.78 -28.28
C ILE A 5 25.16 21.05 -28.32
N ARG A 6 24.53 21.04 -29.51
CA ARG A 6 23.09 21.34 -29.67
C ARG A 6 22.19 20.11 -29.47
N LEU A 7 22.70 18.90 -29.73
CA LEU A 7 21.96 17.64 -29.55
C LEU A 7 21.85 17.19 -28.08
N SER A 8 22.70 17.72 -27.21
CA SER A 8 22.80 17.31 -25.81
C SER A 8 21.75 17.96 -24.89
N ALA A 9 20.97 18.93 -25.40
CA ALA A 9 20.07 19.74 -24.58
C ALA A 9 18.62 19.21 -24.50
N LEU A 10 18.31 18.06 -25.13
CA LEU A 10 16.92 17.63 -25.33
C LEU A 10 16.46 16.42 -24.53
N LEU A 11 17.29 15.75 -23.73
CA LEU A 11 16.84 14.48 -23.15
C LEU A 11 17.43 14.16 -21.77
N ALA A 12 16.99 14.88 -20.75
CA ALA A 12 17.04 14.39 -19.38
C ALA A 12 15.80 14.83 -18.60
N PHE A 13 14.63 14.58 -19.17
CA PHE A 13 13.37 14.57 -18.44
C PHE A 13 13.03 13.11 -18.12
N VAL A 14 13.70 12.53 -17.11
CA VAL A 14 13.38 11.18 -16.64
C VAL A 14 12.98 11.26 -15.16
N LEU A 15 11.67 11.45 -15.00
CA LEU A 15 10.79 10.95 -13.95
C LEU A 15 11.44 10.59 -12.60
N ALA A 16 11.45 11.55 -11.67
CA ALA A 16 11.47 11.24 -10.25
C ALA A 16 10.07 10.77 -9.83
N ALA A 17 9.82 9.45 -9.90
CA ALA A 17 8.63 8.86 -9.29
C ALA A 17 8.90 8.66 -7.79
N PRO A 18 8.16 9.33 -6.87
CA PRO A 18 8.25 9.01 -5.46
C PRO A 18 7.55 7.67 -5.21
N ALA A 19 8.31 6.57 -5.22
CA ALA A 19 7.84 5.26 -4.80
C ALA A 19 7.93 5.12 -3.27
N PHE A 20 7.21 5.95 -2.53
CA PHE A 20 7.05 5.83 -1.07
C PHE A 20 5.57 5.76 -0.71
N ALA A 21 4.92 4.68 -1.13
CA ALA A 21 3.66 4.24 -0.56
C ALA A 21 3.94 3.05 0.37
N GLN A 22 4.83 3.25 1.36
CA GLN A 22 4.77 2.41 2.55
C GLN A 22 3.54 2.91 3.29
N GLY A 23 2.52 2.06 3.46
CA GLY A 23 1.27 2.41 4.13
C GLY A 23 1.50 3.26 5.39
N THR A 24 0.57 4.17 5.68
CA THR A 24 0.69 5.08 6.83
C THR A 24 0.85 4.28 8.14
N SER A 25 1.52 4.86 9.14
CA SER A 25 1.60 4.23 10.47
C SER A 25 0.21 3.92 11.03
N ALA A 26 -0.75 4.81 10.80
CA ALA A 26 -2.16 4.61 11.14
C ALA A 26 -2.77 3.38 10.44
N GLN A 27 -2.49 3.17 9.14
CA GLN A 27 -2.92 1.98 8.43
C GLN A 27 -2.29 0.72 9.03
N ARG A 28 -1.00 0.77 9.37
CA ARG A 28 -0.30 -0.36 9.98
C ARG A 28 -0.91 -0.76 11.32
N GLU A 29 -1.19 0.20 12.20
CA GLU A 29 -1.83 -0.06 13.49
C GLU A 29 -3.25 -0.61 13.31
N ALA A 30 -4.06 -0.03 12.42
CA ALA A 30 -5.42 -0.49 12.15
C ALA A 30 -5.47 -1.90 11.55
N CYS A 31 -4.44 -2.27 10.79
CA CYS A 31 -4.33 -3.56 10.10
C CYS A 31 -3.44 -4.58 10.82
N GLU A 32 -2.84 -4.24 11.97
CA GLU A 32 -1.84 -5.08 12.63
C GLU A 32 -2.41 -6.45 13.05
N ASP A 33 -3.57 -6.45 13.72
CA ASP A 33 -4.26 -7.68 14.15
C ASP A 33 -4.63 -8.57 12.95
N ASP A 34 -5.14 -7.97 11.88
CA ASP A 34 -5.48 -8.68 10.65
C ASP A 34 -4.24 -9.20 9.92
N ALA A 35 -3.13 -8.46 9.94
CA ALA A 35 -1.87 -8.88 9.36
C ALA A 35 -1.32 -10.11 10.09
N TYR A 36 -1.33 -10.13 11.43
CA TYR A 36 -0.89 -11.31 12.18
C TYR A 36 -1.85 -12.49 12.01
N ARG A 37 -3.15 -12.26 11.89
CA ARG A 37 -4.13 -13.35 11.75
C ARG A 37 -4.17 -13.96 10.35
N LEU A 38 -4.07 -13.14 9.31
CA LEU A 38 -4.27 -13.55 7.91
C LEU A 38 -2.96 -13.63 7.12
N CYS A 39 -1.96 -12.82 7.48
CA CYS A 39 -0.77 -12.53 6.68
C CYS A 39 0.54 -12.68 7.47
N GLN A 40 0.57 -13.57 8.47
CA GLN A 40 1.75 -13.78 9.32
C GLN A 40 3.01 -14.13 8.53
N ALA A 41 2.86 -14.83 7.40
CA ALA A 41 3.97 -15.25 6.54
C ALA A 41 4.65 -14.06 5.83
N GLN A 42 4.02 -12.89 5.82
CA GLN A 42 4.52 -11.68 5.19
C GLN A 42 5.17 -10.72 6.19
N VAL A 43 5.13 -10.99 7.50
CA VAL A 43 5.82 -10.19 8.51
C VAL A 43 7.34 -10.40 8.38
N PRO A 44 8.18 -9.34 8.32
CA PRO A 44 7.90 -7.94 8.60
C PRO A 44 7.68 -7.03 7.37
N ASP A 45 7.53 -7.58 6.16
CA ASP A 45 7.40 -6.85 4.90
C ASP A 45 6.05 -6.13 4.76
N ALA A 46 6.03 -4.82 5.02
CA ALA A 46 4.82 -4.00 4.94
C ALA A 46 4.12 -4.07 3.57
N ILE A 47 4.88 -4.08 2.48
CA ILE A 47 4.33 -4.17 1.10
C ILE A 47 3.69 -5.53 0.85
N ALA A 48 4.31 -6.61 1.35
CA ALA A 48 3.75 -7.96 1.21
C ALA A 48 2.49 -8.14 2.06
N ILE A 49 2.49 -7.56 3.27
CA ILE A 49 1.32 -7.51 4.15
C ILE A 49 0.17 -6.76 3.47
N GLU A 50 0.40 -5.57 2.93
CA GLU A 50 -0.65 -4.79 2.24
C GLU A 50 -1.27 -5.56 1.08
N LYS A 51 -0.44 -6.22 0.25
CA LYS A 51 -0.91 -7.07 -0.85
C LYS A 51 -1.75 -8.24 -0.33
N CYS A 52 -1.31 -8.90 0.73
CA CYS A 52 -2.03 -10.01 1.34
C CYS A 52 -3.38 -9.54 1.94
N LEU A 53 -3.42 -8.38 2.59
CA LEU A 53 -4.65 -7.80 3.13
C LEU A 53 -5.62 -7.40 2.01
N ARG A 54 -5.13 -6.81 0.91
CA ARG A 54 -5.95 -6.54 -0.29
C ARG A 54 -6.51 -7.83 -0.89
N ALA A 55 -5.72 -8.88 -1.00
CA ALA A 55 -6.19 -10.18 -1.48
C ALA A 55 -7.27 -10.79 -0.56
N ASN A 56 -7.18 -10.52 0.74
CA ASN A 56 -8.12 -10.98 1.76
C ASN A 56 -9.18 -9.94 2.13
N ALA A 57 -9.48 -8.96 1.26
CA ALA A 57 -10.39 -7.83 1.54
C ALA A 57 -11.72 -8.24 2.22
N ALA A 58 -12.26 -9.42 1.91
CA ALA A 58 -13.49 -9.92 2.52
C ALA A 58 -13.34 -10.31 4.01
N SER A 59 -12.15 -10.77 4.41
CA SER A 59 -11.84 -11.33 5.73
C SER A 59 -11.17 -10.34 6.68
N VAL A 60 -10.71 -9.19 6.19
CA VAL A 60 -10.11 -8.09 6.98
C VAL A 60 -11.17 -7.30 7.75
N SER A 61 -10.81 -6.73 8.90
CA SER A 61 -11.67 -5.85 9.69
C SER A 61 -12.12 -4.60 8.93
N GLY A 62 -13.15 -3.93 9.44
CA GLY A 62 -13.69 -2.72 8.82
C GLY A 62 -12.74 -1.55 8.89
N GLY A 63 -12.05 -1.39 10.03
CA GLY A 63 -11.03 -0.37 10.21
C GLY A 63 -9.92 -0.52 9.19
N CYS A 64 -9.31 -1.70 9.08
CA CYS A 64 -8.24 -1.94 8.12
C CYS A 64 -8.69 -1.74 6.66
N ARG A 65 -9.90 -2.18 6.29
CA ARG A 65 -10.44 -1.93 4.94
C ARG A 65 -10.64 -0.46 4.62
N ALA A 66 -11.09 0.35 5.58
CA ALA A 66 -11.24 1.78 5.39
C ALA A 66 -9.88 2.44 5.11
N GLU A 67 -8.85 2.08 5.87
CA GLU A 67 -7.48 2.58 5.67
C GLU A 67 -6.85 2.12 4.34
N LEU A 68 -7.26 0.97 3.82
CA LEU A 68 -6.79 0.45 2.52
C LEU A 68 -7.60 0.98 1.32
N GLY A 69 -8.67 1.74 1.56
CA GLY A 69 -9.60 2.20 0.52
C GLY A 69 -10.45 1.07 -0.09
N LEU A 70 -10.60 -0.05 0.61
CA LEU A 70 -11.31 -1.26 0.18
C LEU A 70 -12.75 -1.32 0.72
N ALA A 71 -13.33 -0.18 1.08
CA ALA A 71 -14.62 -0.11 1.74
C ALA A 71 -15.71 -0.86 0.93
N SER A 72 -16.18 -1.96 1.52
CA SER A 72 -17.29 -2.77 1.04
C SER A 72 -18.23 -3.00 2.23
N PRO A 73 -19.57 -2.97 2.05
CA PRO A 73 -20.55 -2.79 3.14
C PRO A 73 -20.62 -3.92 4.17
N ALA A 74 -19.82 -4.98 4.03
CA ALA A 74 -19.87 -6.16 4.89
C ALA A 74 -19.07 -6.05 6.22
N SER A 75 -18.24 -5.02 6.43
CA SER A 75 -17.28 -5.01 7.55
C SER A 75 -17.74 -4.32 8.85
N GLU A 76 -18.89 -3.64 8.83
CA GLU A 76 -19.51 -3.00 10.01
C GLU A 76 -19.84 -4.03 11.12
N LYS A 77 -19.91 -5.32 10.79
CA LYS A 77 -20.46 -6.35 11.70
C LYS A 77 -19.58 -6.74 12.89
N LYS A 78 -18.29 -6.38 12.93
CA LYS A 78 -17.38 -6.75 14.04
C LYS A 78 -17.31 -5.70 15.17
N ARG A 79 -18.14 -4.66 15.13
CA ARG A 79 -18.38 -3.70 16.23
C ARG A 79 -19.55 -4.13 17.13
N LYS A 80 -19.75 -5.44 17.31
CA LYS A 80 -20.79 -5.98 18.20
C LYS A 80 -20.27 -7.18 19.01
N LYS A 81 -19.36 -6.91 19.93
CA LYS A 81 -19.28 -7.60 21.22
C LYS A 81 -18.74 -6.65 22.26
#